data_AF-A0A3L6KVE6-F1
#
_entry.id   AF-A0A3L6KVE6-F1
#
_cell.length_a   1.000
_cell.length_b   1.000
_cell.length_c   1.000
_cell.angle_alpha   90.00
_cell.angle_beta   90.00
_cell.angle_gamma   90.00
#
_symmetry.space_group_name_H-M   'P 1'
#
loop_
_entity.id
_entity.type
_entity.pdbx_description
1 polymer ?
#
loop_
_entity_poly.entity_id
_entity_poly.type
_entity_poly.pdbx_seq_one_letter_code
_entity_poly.pdbx_strand_id
1 'polypeptide(L)'
;MVEVPRNFRLLQELEAGEKGTGVSQSVSIGLSGMDDIYMHNWNGTILGPPGTTFENRILSLEIHCDEHYPKRPPNIKFISRVNLPCVSSDGTVDKNKFAVFKTWDRNFTMAHCLMELRREMSLPANKKLPQPEEGSTY
;
A
#
# COMPACT_ATOMS: atom_id res chain seq x y z
N MET A 1 -0.13 -3.24 28.39
CA MET A 1 0.66 -3.01 27.16
C MET A 1 0.61 -1.51 26.86
N VAL A 2 1.75 -0.86 26.68
CA VAL A 2 1.81 0.59 26.42
C VAL A 2 1.35 0.86 24.99
N GLU A 3 0.43 1.81 24.81
CA GLU A 3 -0.04 2.24 23.50
C GLU A 3 0.96 3.24 22.90
N VAL A 4 1.51 2.92 21.72
CA VAL A 4 2.41 3.81 21.00
C VAL A 4 1.58 4.91 20.34
N PRO A 5 1.89 6.20 20.56
CA PRO A 5 1.16 7.28 19.89
C PRO A 5 1.34 7.25 18.37
N ARG A 6 0.32 7.72 17.63
CA ARG A 6 0.29 7.74 16.15
C ARG A 6 1.59 8.26 15.53
N ASN A 7 2.07 9.41 15.98
CA ASN A 7 3.26 10.03 15.37
C ASN A 7 4.52 9.18 15.57
N PHE A 8 4.70 8.55 16.73
CA PHE A 8 5.82 7.62 16.95
C PHE A 8 5.69 6.37 16.07
N ARG A 9 4.47 5.86 15.89
CA ARG A 9 4.22 4.75 14.96
C ARG A 9 4.59 5.12 13.52
N LEU A 10 4.19 6.31 13.06
CA LEU A 10 4.49 6.79 11.72
C LEU A 10 5.99 7.04 11.52
N LEU A 11 6.68 7.61 12.51
CA LEU A 11 8.15 7.75 12.48
C LEU A 11 8.85 6.38 12.40
N GLN A 12 8.37 5.38 13.12
CA GLN A 12 8.91 4.01 13.01
C GLN A 12 8.74 3.43 11.60
N GLU A 13 7.59 3.66 10.97
CA GLU A 13 7.34 3.23 9.59
C GLU A 13 8.18 4.00 8.57
N LEU A 14 8.44 5.30 8.80
CA LEU A 14 9.36 6.10 7.99
C LEU A 14 10.78 5.54 8.07
N GLU A 15 11.31 5.38 9.28
CA GLU A 15 12.65 4.85 9.49
C GLU A 15 12.83 3.46 8.87
N ALA A 16 11.82 2.60 8.99
CA ALA A 16 11.83 1.28 8.38
C ALA A 16 11.86 1.35 6.84
N GLY A 17 11.09 2.27 6.26
CA GLY A 17 11.09 2.56 4.82
C GLY A 17 12.44 3.05 4.31
N GLU A 18 13.06 4.02 5.00
CA GLU A 18 14.35 4.61 4.63
C GLU A 18 15.52 3.64 4.77
N LYS A 19 15.54 2.83 5.83
CA LYS A 19 16.59 1.84 6.07
C LYS A 19 16.44 0.59 5.20
N GLY A 20 15.31 0.42 4.53
CA GLY A 20 14.95 -0.83 3.85
C GLY A 20 14.85 -2.03 4.81
N THR A 21 14.73 -1.77 6.11
CA THR A 21 14.69 -2.81 7.15
C THR A 21 13.24 -3.21 7.39
N GLY A 22 12.89 -4.48 7.13
CA GLY A 22 11.56 -5.02 7.41
C GLY A 22 10.54 -4.88 6.27
N VAL A 23 10.88 -4.17 5.20
CA VAL A 23 10.09 -4.11 3.97
C VAL A 23 10.76 -5.01 2.92
N SER A 24 10.00 -5.92 2.30
CA SER A 24 10.53 -6.70 1.17
C SER A 24 11.07 -5.73 0.10
N GLN A 25 12.16 -6.09 -0.58
CA GLN A 25 12.67 -5.32 -1.75
C GLN A 25 11.63 -5.12 -2.87
N SER A 26 10.46 -5.76 -2.76
CA SER A 26 9.36 -5.65 -3.70
C SER A 26 8.35 -4.53 -3.41
N VAL A 27 8.42 -3.87 -2.26
CA VAL A 27 7.57 -2.71 -1.96
C VAL A 27 8.37 -1.62 -1.25
N SER A 28 7.94 -0.37 -1.37
CA SER A 28 8.53 0.75 -0.63
C SER A 28 7.45 1.75 -0.21
N ILE A 29 7.75 2.50 0.87
CA ILE A 29 6.92 3.58 1.38
C ILE A 29 7.81 4.79 1.69
N GLY A 30 7.27 6.00 1.55
CA GLY A 30 7.94 7.24 1.94
C GLY A 30 6.94 8.38 2.06
N LEU A 31 7.32 9.48 2.70
CA LEU A 31 6.46 10.67 2.80
C LEU A 31 6.24 11.30 1.43
N SER A 32 5.03 11.78 1.18
CA SER A 32 4.71 12.48 -0.08
C SER A 32 5.33 13.88 -0.14
N GLY A 33 5.49 14.54 1.01
CA GLY A 33 6.09 15.86 1.14
C GLY A 33 6.79 16.02 2.49
N MET A 34 7.89 16.78 2.50
CA MET A 34 8.70 17.01 3.71
C MET A 34 8.09 18.04 4.66
N ASP A 35 7.08 18.78 4.19
CA ASP A 35 6.33 19.80 4.92
C ASP A 35 5.13 19.23 5.69
N ASP A 36 4.75 17.97 5.44
CA ASP A 36 3.71 17.27 6.18
C ASP A 36 4.23 16.79 7.55
N ILE A 37 4.26 17.72 8.51
CA ILE A 37 4.69 17.49 9.90
C ILE A 37 3.88 16.38 10.57
N TYR A 38 2.62 16.20 10.16
CA TYR A 38 1.72 15.22 10.74
C TYR A 38 1.79 13.85 10.05
N MET A 39 2.58 13.73 8.99
CA MET A 39 2.82 12.50 8.24
C MET A 39 1.49 11.85 7.81
N HIS A 40 0.56 12.64 7.28
CA HIS A 40 -0.70 12.11 6.77
C HIS A 40 -0.53 11.44 5.41
N ASN A 41 0.30 12.00 4.54
CA ASN A 41 0.37 11.61 3.14
C ASN A 41 1.69 10.90 2.81
N TRP A 42 1.54 9.71 2.22
CA TRP A 42 2.64 8.80 1.90
C TRP A 42 2.52 8.30 0.48
N ASN A 43 3.67 8.11 -0.15
CA ASN A 43 3.80 7.42 -1.42
C ASN A 43 4.17 5.96 -1.18
N GLY A 44 3.50 5.06 -1.87
CA GLY A 44 3.80 3.63 -1.90
C GLY A 44 4.23 3.18 -3.29
N THR A 45 5.14 2.21 -3.36
CA THR A 45 5.49 1.52 -4.60
C THR A 45 5.37 0.01 -4.42
N ILE A 46 4.81 -0.67 -5.42
CA ILE A 46 4.82 -2.13 -5.53
C ILE A 46 5.51 -2.53 -6.83
N LEU A 47 6.54 -3.37 -6.72
CA LEU A 47 7.10 -4.10 -7.85
C LEU A 47 6.25 -5.33 -8.12
N GLY A 48 5.69 -5.40 -9.33
CA GLY A 48 4.79 -6.47 -9.72
C GLY A 48 5.43 -7.87 -9.57
N PRO A 49 4.68 -8.86 -9.08
CA PRO A 49 5.23 -10.19 -8.83
C PRO A 49 5.62 -10.92 -10.12
N PRO A 50 6.71 -11.71 -10.10
CA PRO A 50 7.17 -12.47 -11.25
C PRO A 50 6.17 -13.57 -11.64
N GLY A 51 6.11 -13.91 -12.94
CA GLY A 51 5.19 -14.92 -13.46
C GLY A 51 3.72 -14.49 -13.46
N THR A 52 3.46 -13.18 -13.45
CA THR A 52 2.12 -12.59 -13.49
C THR A 52 2.04 -11.51 -14.56
N THR A 53 0.83 -11.09 -14.95
CA THR A 53 0.63 -9.95 -15.85
C THR A 53 1.04 -8.60 -15.25
N PHE A 54 1.46 -8.58 -13.99
CA PHE A 54 2.02 -7.41 -13.32
C PHE A 54 3.55 -7.38 -13.35
N GLU A 55 4.21 -8.47 -13.77
CA GLU A 55 5.67 -8.58 -13.79
C GLU A 55 6.33 -7.41 -14.54
N ASN A 56 7.47 -6.95 -14.04
CA ASN A 56 8.23 -5.78 -14.52
C ASN A 56 7.52 -4.41 -14.41
N ARG A 57 6.29 -4.35 -13.88
CA ARG A 57 5.61 -3.06 -13.64
C ARG A 57 5.99 -2.47 -12.29
N ILE A 58 6.14 -1.15 -12.26
CA ILE A 58 6.24 -0.33 -11.06
C ILE A 58 4.88 0.33 -10.83
N LEU A 59 4.18 -0.07 -9.77
CA LEU A 59 2.85 0.44 -9.44
C LEU A 59 2.98 1.45 -8.30
N SER A 60 2.63 2.70 -8.58
CA SER A 60 2.64 3.79 -7.60
C SER A 60 1.28 3.94 -6.93
N LEU A 61 1.29 4.23 -5.62
CA LEU A 61 0.11 4.39 -4.78
C LEU A 61 0.25 5.64 -3.89
N GLU A 62 -0.87 6.25 -3.57
CA GLU A 62 -1.03 7.22 -2.49
C GLU A 62 -1.62 6.50 -1.27
N ILE A 63 -1.09 6.81 -0.10
CA ILE A 63 -1.52 6.25 1.18
C ILE A 63 -1.78 7.43 2.12
N HIS A 64 -2.99 7.48 2.67
CA HIS A 64 -3.41 8.51 3.61
C HIS A 64 -3.69 7.92 4.98
N CYS A 65 -2.87 8.28 5.96
CA CYS A 65 -2.97 7.88 7.36
C CYS A 65 -3.68 8.98 8.14
N ASP A 66 -4.99 8.84 8.41
CA ASP A 66 -5.76 9.84 9.16
C ASP A 66 -5.39 9.88 10.67
N GLU A 67 -6.04 10.76 11.44
CA GLU A 67 -5.84 10.89 12.89
C GLU A 67 -6.10 9.61 13.70
N HIS A 68 -6.85 8.65 13.12
CA HIS A 68 -7.19 7.40 13.78
C HIS A 68 -6.23 6.27 13.41
N TYR A 69 -5.30 6.46 12.49
CA TYR A 69 -4.24 5.49 12.23
C TYR A 69 -3.34 5.30 13.47
N PRO A 70 -2.92 4.07 13.84
CA PRO A 70 -3.22 2.77 13.22
C PRO A 70 -4.45 2.06 13.81
N LYS A 71 -5.28 2.72 14.64
CA LYS A 71 -6.53 2.10 15.14
C LYS A 71 -7.50 1.79 14.01
N ARG A 72 -7.46 2.59 12.93
CA ARG A 72 -8.15 2.35 11.66
C ARG A 72 -7.13 2.14 10.53
N PRO A 73 -7.51 1.39 9.48
CA PRO A 73 -6.66 1.21 8.32
C PRO A 73 -6.43 2.55 7.61
N PRO A 74 -5.29 2.70 6.90
CA PRO A 74 -5.08 3.85 6.04
C PRO A 74 -6.04 3.80 4.84
N ASN A 75 -6.24 4.93 4.15
CA ASN A 75 -6.85 4.93 2.83
C ASN A 75 -5.74 4.74 1.79
N ILE A 76 -5.94 3.84 0.83
CA ILE A 76 -4.95 3.56 -0.22
C ILE A 76 -5.61 3.76 -1.58
N LYS A 77 -4.93 4.49 -2.46
CA LYS A 77 -5.34 4.72 -3.84
C LYS A 77 -4.17 4.42 -4.77
N PHE A 78 -4.42 3.63 -5.81
CA PHE A 78 -3.44 3.47 -6.88
C PHE A 78 -3.38 4.76 -7.72
N ILE A 79 -2.16 5.22 -8.00
CA ILE A 79 -1.90 6.21 -9.04
C ILE A 79 -1.83 5.49 -10.39
N SER A 80 -1.04 4.41 -10.47
CA SER A 80 -0.92 3.59 -11.67
C SER A 80 -2.19 2.78 -11.90
N ARG A 81 -2.75 2.79 -13.12
CA ARG A 81 -3.92 1.98 -13.44
C ARG A 81 -3.63 0.50 -13.30
N VAL A 82 -4.56 -0.19 -12.66
CA VAL A 82 -4.42 -1.60 -12.32
C VAL A 82 -5.77 -2.29 -12.45
N ASN A 83 -5.79 -3.46 -13.09
CA ASN A 83 -6.95 -4.33 -13.06
C ASN A 83 -6.77 -5.36 -11.95
N LEU A 84 -7.36 -5.08 -10.79
CA LEU A 84 -7.32 -5.93 -9.60
C LEU A 84 -8.67 -5.87 -8.88
N PRO A 85 -9.31 -7.00 -8.50
CA PRO A 85 -10.70 -6.98 -8.01
C PRO A 85 -10.97 -6.15 -6.76
N CYS A 86 -9.95 -5.95 -5.92
CA CYS A 86 -10.03 -5.12 -4.72
C CYS A 86 -9.80 -3.62 -4.97
N VAL A 87 -9.64 -3.20 -6.23
CA VAL A 87 -9.42 -1.80 -6.62
C VAL A 87 -10.63 -1.30 -7.42
N SER A 88 -11.11 -0.12 -7.06
CA SER A 88 -12.24 0.55 -7.70
C SER A 88 -11.82 1.27 -8.98
N SER A 89 -12.77 1.73 -9.78
CA SER A 89 -12.51 2.39 -11.08
C SER A 89 -11.74 3.70 -10.98
N ASP A 90 -11.69 4.32 -9.79
CA ASP A 90 -10.93 5.53 -9.48
C ASP A 90 -9.55 5.22 -8.85
N GLY A 91 -9.18 3.94 -8.72
CA GLY A 91 -7.93 3.50 -8.11
C GLY A 91 -8.02 3.26 -6.61
N THR A 92 -9.16 3.54 -5.95
CA THR A 92 -9.31 3.36 -4.50
C THR A 92 -9.38 1.89 -4.12
N VAL A 93 -8.58 1.47 -3.14
CA VAL A 93 -8.65 0.10 -2.57
C VAL A 93 -9.92 -0.05 -1.73
N ASP A 94 -10.76 -0.99 -2.10
CA ASP A 94 -12.07 -1.23 -1.50
C ASP A 94 -11.95 -1.95 -0.15
N LYS A 95 -12.42 -1.29 0.92
CA LYS A 95 -12.44 -1.78 2.31
C LYS A 95 -13.21 -3.09 2.48
N ASN A 96 -14.19 -3.35 1.62
CA ASN A 96 -15.01 -4.56 1.63
C ASN A 96 -14.49 -5.67 0.73
N LYS A 97 -13.42 -5.45 -0.03
CA LYS A 97 -12.82 -6.48 -0.88
C LYS A 97 -11.41 -6.85 -0.45
N PHE A 98 -10.67 -5.90 0.10
CA PHE A 98 -9.33 -6.15 0.60
C PHE A 98 -9.35 -6.75 2.02
N ALA A 99 -8.88 -7.98 2.15
CA ALA A 99 -8.97 -8.76 3.39
C ALA A 99 -8.31 -8.06 4.59
N VAL A 100 -7.14 -7.43 4.38
CA VAL A 100 -6.41 -6.70 5.43
C VAL A 100 -7.26 -5.58 6.05
N PHE A 101 -8.10 -4.91 5.25
CA PHE A 101 -8.97 -3.86 5.77
C PHE A 101 -10.17 -4.41 6.53
N LYS A 102 -10.68 -5.60 6.17
CA LYS A 102 -11.76 -6.26 6.91
C LYS A 102 -11.34 -6.73 8.29
N THR A 103 -10.14 -7.31 8.38
CA THR A 103 -9.58 -7.85 9.61
C THR A 103 -8.45 -6.96 10.13
N TRP A 104 -8.63 -5.63 10.00
CA TRP A 104 -7.59 -4.67 10.34
C TRP A 104 -7.16 -4.83 11.80
N ASP A 105 -5.87 -5.08 11.99
CA ASP A 105 -5.22 -5.08 13.28
C ASP A 105 -4.28 -3.88 13.36
N ARG A 106 -4.26 -3.17 14.50
CA ARG A 106 -3.42 -1.98 14.70
C ARG A 106 -1.91 -2.26 14.62
N ASN A 107 -1.50 -3.53 14.62
CA ASN A 107 -0.13 -3.94 14.42
C ASN A 107 0.23 -3.96 12.93
N PHE A 108 -0.72 -3.97 12.00
CA PHE A 108 -0.46 -3.84 10.57
C PHE A 108 0.06 -2.46 10.19
N THR A 109 0.99 -2.44 9.25
CA THR A 109 1.69 -1.23 8.75
C THR A 109 1.29 -0.93 7.32
N MET A 110 1.66 0.24 6.81
CA MET A 110 1.51 0.57 5.39
C MET A 110 2.26 -0.43 4.49
N ALA A 111 3.48 -0.81 4.89
CA ALA A 111 4.25 -1.84 4.18
C ALA A 111 3.53 -3.20 4.16
N HIS A 112 2.86 -3.58 5.26
CA HIS A 112 2.05 -4.81 5.29
C HIS A 112 0.88 -4.75 4.29
N CYS A 113 0.19 -3.61 4.19
CA CYS A 113 -0.84 -3.39 3.18
C CYS A 113 -0.30 -3.58 1.76
N LEU A 114 0.84 -2.98 1.43
CA LEU A 114 1.45 -3.10 0.09
C LEU A 114 1.87 -4.54 -0.21
N MET A 115 2.42 -5.25 0.78
CA MET A 115 2.77 -6.67 0.64
C MET A 115 1.55 -7.54 0.36
N GLU A 116 0.43 -7.28 1.04
CA GLU A 116 -0.80 -8.03 0.84
C GLU A 116 -1.49 -7.68 -0.49
N LEU A 117 -1.44 -6.42 -0.93
CA LEU A 117 -1.85 -6.06 -2.30
C LEU A 117 -1.00 -6.80 -3.35
N ARG A 118 0.31 -6.90 -3.13
CA ARG A 118 1.20 -7.69 -4.00
C ARG A 118 0.88 -9.19 -3.94
N ARG A 119 0.44 -9.71 -2.80
CA ARG A 119 -0.04 -11.10 -2.65
C ARG A 119 -1.33 -11.31 -3.44
N GLU A 120 -2.27 -10.36 -3.39
CA GLU A 120 -3.50 -10.38 -4.19
C GLU A 120 -3.19 -10.47 -5.69
N MET A 121 -2.18 -9.75 -6.20
CA MET A 121 -1.73 -9.85 -7.61
C MET A 121 -1.23 -11.27 -7.97
N SER A 122 -0.64 -11.98 -7.02
CA SER A 122 -0.12 -13.34 -7.21
C SER A 122 -1.18 -14.44 -7.14
N LEU A 123 -2.40 -14.12 -6.69
CA LEU A 123 -3.47 -15.12 -6.56
C LEU A 123 -3.80 -15.75 -7.91
N PRO A 124 -4.13 -17.06 -7.97
CA PRO A 124 -4.45 -17.74 -9.22
C PRO A 124 -5.55 -17.05 -10.06
N ALA A 125 -6.54 -16.44 -9.39
CA ALA A 125 -7.62 -15.71 -10.02
C ALA A 125 -7.17 -14.36 -10.63
N ASN A 126 -6.10 -13.76 -10.11
CA ASN A 126 -5.70 -12.40 -10.45
C ASN A 126 -4.46 -12.34 -11.35
N LYS A 127 -3.53 -13.30 -11.20
CA LYS A 127 -2.20 -13.27 -11.83
C LYS A 127 -2.19 -13.26 -13.37
N LYS A 128 -3.32 -13.58 -14.00
CA LYS A 128 -3.50 -13.59 -15.47
C LYS A 128 -4.49 -12.52 -15.96
N LEU A 129 -4.96 -11.62 -15.09
CA LEU A 129 -5.90 -10.58 -15.49
C LEU A 129 -5.25 -9.64 -16.51
N PRO A 130 -5.95 -9.29 -17.61
CA PRO A 130 -5.43 -8.33 -18.58
C PRO A 130 -5.24 -6.98 -17.88
N GLN A 131 -4.07 -6.39 -18.04
CA GLN A 131 -3.73 -5.13 -17.41
C GLN A 131 -3.91 -3.94 -18.37
N PRO A 132 -4.20 -2.75 -17.85
CA PRO A 132 -4.08 -1.50 -18.61
C PRO A 132 -2.67 -1.30 -19.12
N GLU A 133 -2.51 -0.38 -20.09
CA GLU A 133 -1.21 0.02 -20.62
C GLU A 133 -0.26 0.45 -19.49
N GLU A 134 0.99 0.01 -19.58
CA GLU A 134 2.01 0.39 -18.62
C GLU A 134 2.23 1.92 -18.63
N GLY A 135 2.40 2.51 -17.45
CA GLY A 135 2.51 3.97 -17.30
C GLY A 135 1.19 4.73 -17.28
N SER A 136 0.04 4.10 -17.59
CA SER A 136 -1.26 4.77 -17.45
C SER A 136 -1.62 5.06 -15.99
N THR A 137 -2.25 6.21 -15.72
CA THR A 137 -2.63 6.67 -14.36
C THR A 137 -4.14 6.92 -14.26
N TYR A 138 -4.69 6.84 -13.04
CA TYR A 138 -6.10 7.17 -12.77
C TYR A 138 -6.41 8.65 -12.98
#